data_AF-A0A847X675-F1
#
_entry.id   AF-A0A847X675-F1
#
_cell.length_a   1.000
_cell.length_b   1.000
_cell.length_c   1.000
_cell.angle_alpha   90.00
_cell.angle_beta   90.00
_cell.angle_gamma   90.00
#
_symmetry.space_group_name_H-M   'P 1'
#
loop_
_entity.id
_entity.type
_entity.pdbx_description
1 polymer ?
#
loop_
_entity_poly.entity_id
_entity_poly.type
_entity_poly.pdbx_seq_one_letter_code
_entity_poly.pdbx_strand_id
1 'polypeptide(L)'
;MDLIQLIEEMEDLMDGASTVPFSKKVMVDADEVLEILTEMREALPEEIKQAQWVTEEKERIVTEAEREADAIRKGAQKDADGMNKDAQKRFEALINEHDITKQAEKYGEEIVSKAEQN
;
A
#
# COMPACT_ATOMS: atom_id res chain seq x y z
N MET A 1 21.86 19.09 18.05
CA MET A 1 20.78 20.11 17.93
C MET A 1 20.07 19.83 16.61
N ASP A 2 18.77 20.08 16.49
CA ASP A 2 18.10 19.94 15.18
C ASP A 2 18.65 21.01 14.22
N LEU A 3 18.87 20.67 12.95
CA LEU A 3 19.29 21.62 11.92
C LEU A 3 18.44 22.90 11.90
N ILE A 4 17.13 22.78 12.17
CA ILE A 4 16.22 23.94 12.25
C ILE A 4 16.60 24.87 13.40
N GLN A 5 16.94 24.32 14.56
CA GLN A 5 17.34 25.11 15.72
C GLN A 5 18.66 25.85 15.48
N LEU A 6 19.61 25.22 14.78
CA LEU A 6 20.87 25.86 14.38
C LEU A 6 20.63 27.02 13.41
N ILE A 7 19.63 26.90 12.52
CA ILE A 7 19.24 27.97 11.60
C ILE A 7 18.63 29.14 12.40
N GLU A 8 17.72 28.86 13.32
CA GLU A 8 17.11 29.87 14.20
C GLU A 8 18.18 30.61 15.03
N GLU A 9 19.15 29.87 15.59
CA GLU A 9 20.26 30.46 16.34
C GLU A 9 21.14 31.38 15.47
N MET A 10 21.39 30.99 14.22
CA MET A 10 22.12 31.85 13.28
C MET A 10 21.31 33.10 12.88
N GLU A 11 19.99 32.98 12.73
CA GLU A 11 19.11 34.12 12.48
C GLU A 11 19.11 35.09 13.66
N ASP A 12 18.96 34.59 14.89
CA ASP A 12 19.00 35.38 16.12
C ASP A 12 20.35 36.10 16.28
N LEU A 13 21.46 35.43 15.98
CA LEU A 13 22.80 36.01 15.98
C LEU A 13 22.92 37.17 14.98
N MET A 14 22.35 37.01 13.78
CA MET A 14 22.36 38.04 12.74
C MET A 14 21.46 39.23 13.09
N ASP A 15 20.32 39.00 13.72
CA ASP A 15 19.39 40.05 14.15
C ASP A 15 19.91 40.84 15.35
N GLY A 16 20.64 40.19 16.26
CA GLY A 16 21.30 40.82 17.40
C GLY A 16 22.59 41.59 17.05
N ALA A 17 23.10 41.42 15.83
CA ALA A 17 24.40 41.94 15.41
C ALA A 17 24.44 43.47 15.24
N SER A 18 25.57 44.08 15.62
CA SER A 18 25.74 45.53 15.51
C SER A 18 25.87 45.98 14.04
N THR A 19 24.99 46.87 13.59
CA THR A 19 25.06 47.43 12.23
C THR A 19 26.24 48.39 12.04
N VAL A 20 26.90 48.32 10.89
CA VAL A 20 28.00 49.22 10.51
C VAL A 20 27.46 50.52 9.91
N PRO A 21 27.77 51.71 10.47
CA PRO A 21 27.26 53.00 10.00
C PRO A 21 27.49 53.24 8.51
N PHE A 22 26.51 53.88 7.86
CA PHE A 22 26.54 54.19 6.42
C PHE A 22 26.63 52.95 5.50
N SER A 23 26.32 51.75 6.01
CA SER A 23 26.29 50.51 5.22
C SER A 23 25.08 49.64 5.58
N LYS A 24 24.83 48.59 4.79
CA LYS A 24 23.84 47.53 5.10
C LYS A 24 24.47 46.30 5.78
N LYS A 25 25.69 46.42 6.31
CA LYS A 25 26.43 45.30 6.90
C LYS A 25 26.22 45.26 8.41
N VAL A 26 26.28 44.05 8.97
CA VAL A 26 26.31 43.78 10.41
C VAL A 26 27.67 43.21 10.81
N MET A 27 28.08 43.46 12.05
CA MET A 27 29.29 42.87 12.66
C MET A 27 28.87 41.67 13.49
N VAL A 28 29.43 40.52 13.15
CA VAL A 28 29.21 39.22 13.82
C VAL A 28 30.54 38.67 14.28
N ASP A 29 30.52 37.84 15.32
CA ASP A 29 31.68 37.04 15.70
C ASP A 29 31.89 35.94 14.66
N ALA A 30 33.08 35.89 14.07
CA ALA A 30 33.39 34.92 13.03
C ALA A 30 33.53 33.50 13.61
N ASP A 31 34.00 33.36 14.85
CA ASP A 31 34.22 32.07 15.47
C ASP A 31 32.87 31.42 15.82
N GLU A 32 31.93 32.20 16.37
CA GLU A 32 30.56 31.76 16.69
C GLU A 32 29.78 31.31 15.44
N VAL A 33 29.85 32.09 14.35
CA VAL A 33 29.24 31.72 13.08
C VAL A 33 29.85 30.44 12.48
N LEU A 34 31.18 30.27 12.60
CA LEU A 34 31.85 29.07 12.09
C LEU A 34 31.52 27.82 12.91
N GLU A 35 31.30 27.96 14.21
CA GLU A 35 30.85 26.88 15.10
C GLU A 35 29.46 26.40 14.67
N ILE A 36 28.48 27.30 14.55
CA ILE A 36 27.12 26.97 14.10
C ILE A 36 27.14 26.30 12.71
N LEU A 37 27.91 26.83 11.75
CA LEU A 37 28.05 26.22 10.42
C LEU A 37 28.70 24.83 10.44
N THR A 38 29.56 24.56 11.42
CA THR A 38 30.18 23.25 11.60
C THR A 38 29.15 22.27 12.15
N GLU A 39 28.39 22.66 13.17
CA GLU A 39 27.31 21.84 13.71
C GLU A 39 26.25 21.52 12.66
N MET A 40 25.84 22.49 11.84
CA MET A 40 24.91 22.26 10.72
C MET A 40 25.45 21.22 9.74
N ARG A 41 26.76 21.26 9.44
CA ARG A 41 27.41 20.31 8.53
C ARG A 41 27.45 18.90 9.11
N GLU A 42 27.59 18.78 10.42
CA GLU A 42 27.58 17.49 11.11
C GLU A 42 26.17 16.89 11.23
N ALA A 43 25.16 17.75 11.42
CA ALA A 43 23.75 17.35 11.47
C ALA A 43 23.23 16.92 10.08
N LEU A 44 23.41 17.74 9.05
CA LEU A 44 22.87 17.53 7.68
C LEU A 44 22.90 16.08 7.14
N PRO A 45 24.01 15.31 7.23
CA PRO A 45 24.07 13.94 6.74
C PRO A 45 23.08 12.99 7.43
N GLU A 46 22.86 13.15 8.73
CA GLU A 46 21.98 12.28 9.51
C GLU A 46 20.51 12.54 9.14
N GLU A 47 20.07 13.79 9.04
CA GLU A 47 18.70 14.11 8.65
C GLU A 47 18.40 13.71 7.20
N ILE A 48 19.39 13.82 6.29
CA ILE A 48 19.26 13.28 4.93
C ILE A 48 19.07 11.77 4.96
N LYS A 49 19.87 11.06 5.75
CA LYS A 49 19.78 9.60 5.90
C LYS A 49 18.45 9.18 6.51
N GLN A 50 17.94 9.93 7.50
CA GLN A 50 16.62 9.69 8.08
C GLN A 50 15.51 9.91 7.04
N ALA A 51 15.58 10.99 6.26
CA ALA A 51 14.59 11.26 5.20
C ALA A 51 14.58 10.17 4.11
N GLN A 52 15.77 9.68 3.72
CA GLN A 52 15.91 8.54 2.82
C GLN A 52 15.28 7.27 3.42
N TRP A 53 15.62 6.96 4.67
CA TRP A 53 15.07 5.80 5.38
C TRP A 53 13.54 5.85 5.49
N VAL A 54 12.97 7.00 5.85
CA VAL A 54 11.51 7.20 5.91
C VAL A 54 10.87 6.97 4.54
N THR A 55 11.53 7.43 3.47
CA THR A 55 11.02 7.25 2.11
C THR A 55 11.03 5.78 1.70
N GLU A 56 12.14 5.08 1.94
CA GLU A 56 12.28 3.65 1.67
C GLU A 56 11.28 2.82 2.48
N GLU A 57 11.11 3.15 3.76
CA GLU A 57 10.18 2.45 4.65
C GLU A 57 8.73 2.67 4.23
N LYS A 58 8.37 3.89 3.80
CA LYS A 58 7.06 4.19 3.23
C LYS A 58 6.80 3.34 1.99
N GLU A 59 7.76 3.27 1.07
CA GLU A 59 7.63 2.44 -0.14
C GLU A 59 7.49 0.96 0.18
N ARG A 60 8.24 0.46 1.17
CA ARG A 60 8.14 -0.91 1.67
C ARG A 60 6.74 -1.21 2.22
N ILE A 61 6.21 -0.32 3.06
CA ILE A 61 4.86 -0.46 3.65
C ILE A 61 3.79 -0.48 2.57
N VAL A 62 3.86 0.44 1.60
CA VAL A 62 2.89 0.51 0.49
C VAL A 62 2.93 -0.77 -0.34
N THR A 63 4.12 -1.24 -0.69
CA THR A 63 4.29 -2.47 -1.49
C THR A 63 3.73 -3.70 -0.76
N GLU A 64 3.99 -3.81 0.55
CA GLU A 64 3.46 -4.94 1.34
C GLU A 64 1.93 -4.87 1.43
N ALA A 65 1.36 -3.69 1.68
CA ALA A 65 -0.09 -3.51 1.75
C ALA A 65 -0.78 -3.83 0.41
N GLU A 66 -0.19 -3.43 -0.72
CA GLU A 66 -0.68 -3.79 -2.06
C GLU A 66 -0.64 -5.31 -2.29
N ARG A 67 0.45 -5.97 -1.87
CA ARG A 67 0.61 -7.42 -1.97
C ARG A 67 -0.41 -8.17 -1.12
N GLU A 68 -0.64 -7.73 0.11
CA GLU A 68 -1.66 -8.31 1.00
C GLU A 68 -3.07 -8.13 0.43
N ALA A 69 -3.39 -6.92 -0.05
CA ALA A 69 -4.67 -6.65 -0.70
C ALA A 69 -4.90 -7.54 -1.92
N ASP A 70 -3.88 -7.76 -2.74
CA ASP A 70 -3.91 -8.68 -3.88
C ASP A 70 -4.11 -10.14 -3.45
N ALA A 71 -3.44 -10.56 -2.38
CA ALA A 71 -3.60 -11.90 -1.83
C ALA A 71 -5.04 -12.14 -1.34
N ILE A 72 -5.61 -11.17 -0.61
CA ILE A 72 -6.99 -11.22 -0.13
C ILE A 72 -7.97 -11.28 -1.30
N ARG A 73 -7.82 -10.40 -2.30
CA ARG A 73 -8.67 -10.39 -3.50
C ARG A 73 -8.64 -11.72 -4.25
N LYS A 74 -7.44 -12.27 -4.45
CA LYS A 74 -7.27 -13.57 -5.12
C LYS A 74 -7.88 -14.72 -4.31
N GLY A 75 -7.73 -14.70 -2.98
CA GLY A 75 -8.37 -15.65 -2.09
C GLY A 75 -9.90 -15.61 -2.20
N ALA A 76 -10.48 -14.42 -2.06
CA ALA A 76 -11.92 -14.21 -2.17
C ALA A 76 -12.47 -14.65 -3.53
N GLN A 77 -11.77 -14.34 -4.63
CA GLN A 77 -12.18 -14.78 -5.97
C GLN A 77 -12.16 -16.31 -6.09
N LYS A 78 -11.10 -16.96 -5.58
CA LYS A 78 -10.99 -18.42 -5.61
C LYS A 78 -12.08 -19.09 -4.79
N ASP A 79 -12.42 -18.53 -3.63
CA ASP A 79 -13.48 -19.05 -2.77
C ASP A 79 -14.85 -18.89 -3.44
N ALA A 80 -15.12 -17.73 -4.05
CA ALA A 80 -16.35 -17.49 -4.81
C ALA A 80 -16.49 -18.45 -6.00
N ASP A 81 -15.42 -18.68 -6.75
CA ASP A 81 -15.39 -19.63 -7.87
C ASP A 81 -15.65 -21.07 -7.37
N GLY A 82 -15.09 -21.43 -6.21
CA GLY A 82 -15.34 -22.72 -5.55
C GLY A 82 -16.82 -22.88 -5.17
N MET A 83 -17.39 -21.88 -4.50
CA MET A 83 -18.80 -21.87 -4.09
C MET A 83 -19.74 -22.00 -5.29
N ASN A 84 -19.47 -21.29 -6.39
CA ASN A 84 -20.27 -21.39 -7.61
C ASN A 84 -20.22 -22.79 -8.23
N LYS A 85 -19.03 -23.40 -8.32
CA LYS A 85 -18.87 -24.76 -8.82
C LYS A 85 -19.61 -25.78 -7.95
N ASP A 86 -19.53 -25.64 -6.64
CA ASP A 86 -20.19 -26.54 -5.71
C ASP A 86 -21.72 -26.38 -5.75
N ALA A 87 -22.21 -25.14 -5.85
CA ALA A 87 -23.63 -24.86 -6.04
C ALA A 87 -24.14 -25.46 -7.36
N GLN A 88 -23.40 -25.32 -8.46
CA GLN A 88 -23.77 -25.89 -9.75
C GLN A 88 -23.85 -27.41 -9.70
N LYS A 89 -22.84 -28.08 -9.11
CA LYS A 89 -22.85 -29.54 -8.93
C LYS A 89 -24.04 -30.02 -8.11
N ARG A 90 -24.35 -29.31 -7.01
CA ARG A 90 -25.53 -29.64 -6.18
C ARG A 90 -26.82 -29.46 -6.95
N PHE A 91 -26.93 -28.39 -7.73
CA PHE A 91 -28.11 -28.14 -8.56
C PHE A 91 -28.31 -29.21 -9.63
N GLU A 92 -27.24 -29.60 -10.34
CA GLU A 92 -27.28 -30.71 -11.31
C GLU A 92 -27.69 -32.02 -10.66
N ALA A 93 -27.15 -32.35 -9.47
CA ALA A 93 -27.55 -33.54 -8.72
C ALA A 93 -29.03 -33.50 -8.34
N LEU A 94 -29.52 -32.36 -7.83
CA LEU A 94 -30.94 -32.20 -7.49
C LEU A 94 -31.86 -32.36 -8.70
N ILE A 95 -31.49 -31.83 -9.88
CA ILE A 95 -32.26 -32.02 -11.11
C ILE A 95 -32.32 -33.50 -11.49
N ASN A 96 -31.18 -34.19 -11.50
CA ASN A 96 -31.13 -35.61 -11.86
C ASN A 96 -31.90 -36.49 -10.87
N GLU A 97 -31.90 -36.12 -9.60
CA GLU A 97 -32.62 -36.86 -8.56
C GLU A 97 -34.13 -36.56 -8.56
N HIS A 98 -34.55 -35.44 -9.14
CA HIS A 98 -35.93 -34.99 -9.13
C HIS A 98 -36.86 -35.99 -9.85
N ASP A 99 -37.99 -36.33 -9.22
CA ASP A 99 -38.90 -37.37 -9.69
C ASP A 99 -39.44 -37.12 -11.09
N ILE A 100 -39.65 -35.85 -11.46
CA ILE A 100 -40.08 -35.47 -12.82
C ILE A 100 -39.04 -35.88 -13.87
N THR A 101 -37.74 -35.67 -13.59
CA THR A 101 -36.65 -36.01 -14.51
C THR A 101 -36.55 -37.52 -14.69
N LYS A 102 -36.63 -38.28 -13.59
CA LYS A 102 -36.67 -39.76 -13.62
C LYS A 102 -37.90 -40.31 -14.36
N GLN A 103 -39.07 -39.70 -14.15
CA GLN A 103 -40.29 -40.10 -14.84
C GLN A 103 -40.19 -39.79 -16.34
N ALA A 104 -39.67 -38.62 -16.72
CA ALA A 104 -39.46 -38.25 -18.11
C ALA A 104 -38.47 -39.19 -18.81
N GLU A 105 -37.39 -39.58 -18.13
CA GLU A 105 -36.39 -40.52 -18.63
C GLU A 105 -37.00 -41.90 -18.90
N LYS A 106 -37.72 -42.46 -17.92
CA LYS A 106 -38.50 -43.71 -18.11
C LYS A 106 -39.48 -43.62 -19.28
N TYR A 107 -40.22 -42.52 -19.39
CA TYR A 107 -41.19 -42.35 -20.46
C TYR A 107 -40.51 -42.29 -21.84
N GLY A 108 -39.34 -41.65 -21.92
CA GLY A 108 -38.50 -41.63 -23.11
C GLY A 108 -37.99 -43.02 -23.50
N GLU A 109 -37.48 -43.79 -22.54
CA GLU A 109 -37.05 -45.18 -22.76
C GLU A 109 -38.18 -46.06 -23.29
N GLU A 110 -39.39 -45.92 -22.74
CA GLU A 110 -40.56 -46.66 -23.22
C GLU A 110 -40.93 -46.33 -24.66
N ILE A 111 -40.83 -45.06 -25.07
CA ILE A 111 -41.11 -44.63 -26.45
C ILE A 111 -40.09 -45.24 -27.41
N VAL A 112 -38.80 -45.20 -27.07
CA VAL A 112 -37.73 -45.77 -27.89
C VAL A 112 -37.91 -47.29 -28.01
N SER A 113 -38.15 -47.98 -26.89
CA SER A 113 -38.37 -49.42 -26.88
C SER A 113 -39.56 -49.83 -27.76
N LYS A 114 -40.67 -49.09 -27.70
CA LYS A 114 -41.83 -49.31 -28.59
C LYS A 114 -41.52 -49.03 -30.06
N ALA A 115 -40.64 -48.07 -30.36
CA ALA A 115 -40.22 -47.77 -31.73
C ALA A 115 -39.29 -48.84 -32.30
N GLU A 116 -38.42 -49.45 -31.48
CA GLU A 116 -37.51 -50.53 -31.89
C GLU A 116 -38.21 -51.88 -32.07
N GLN A 117 -39.36 -52.09 -31.43
CA GLN A 117 -40.16 -53.31 -31.53
C GLN A 117 -41.15 -53.31 -32.72
N ASN A 118 -41.25 -52.20 -33.46
CA ASN A 118 -42.03 -52.08 -34.70
C ASN A 118 -41.11 -52.07 -35.92
#